data_AF-A0A2D5E7K2-F1
#
_entry.id   AF-A0A2D5E7K2-F1
#
_cell.length_a   1.000
_cell.length_b   1.000
_cell.length_c   1.000
_cell.angle_alpha   90.00
_cell.angle_beta   90.00
_cell.angle_gamma   90.00
#
_symmetry.space_group_name_H-M   'P 1'
#
loop_
_entity.id
_entity.type
_entity.pdbx_description
1 polymer ?
#
loop_
_entity_poly.entity_id
_entity_poly.type
_entity_poly.pdbx_seq_one_letter_code
_entity_poly.pdbx_strand_id
1 'polypeptide(L)'
;MRYETNRSIRSVIAVSVPLLCSGALHGQNSVDFQLTDEWEGGFNADILIEVSQDGRGLNGWELTWMGEPEILYHWNCEFSEENDRTILGNVSYNEIIGPGGSARLGFTGVGDWPPSPMDVRINEVLVHVTFDGEEGDDHGGGDDHGGGDDHGGGDDHGGGGDGHGGGDPNACCFGDLDGDLMVGGGDLASLLAAWGSADPHADLDLSGSVDGGDLALLLGRWGMCDPHAGHDPGEFIDITVWGDYHDSNHNSDHDQMVDGRTIITTEAMVTYNDLRNFLGLPPLTVEDVGYWAFAEQLTNNAQWWGDDLQGVGLYYAMQGAKVGWITDDAYDPQIIADIQRITRTVCNPMAMEPMVMDMVREFGIEGYADHLEENGMVETFINTLQMEPHYGGWMHGRCHGFRSIEGVAINHDINHLTVLSWDQMDPFMNDTFDWPQWPALDVSDSGVIEYFQSMVVLGDPVGDNL
;
A
#
# COMPACT_ATOMS: atom_id res chain seq x y z
N MET A 1 -25.61 55.17 -22.56
CA MET A 1 -26.00 54.00 -21.75
C MET A 1 -24.84 53.01 -21.85
N ARG A 2 -23.87 53.10 -20.95
CA ARG A 2 -22.77 52.15 -20.79
C ARG A 2 -22.76 51.80 -19.32
N TYR A 3 -22.96 50.52 -19.02
CA TYR A 3 -23.00 49.98 -17.67
C TYR A 3 -21.59 49.98 -17.07
N GLU A 4 -21.47 50.55 -15.87
CA GLU A 4 -20.34 50.32 -14.96
C GLU A 4 -20.55 48.96 -14.29
N THR A 5 -19.52 48.11 -14.28
CA THR A 5 -19.42 46.97 -13.36
C THR A 5 -18.14 47.12 -12.56
N ASN A 6 -18.30 47.45 -11.28
CA ASN A 6 -17.26 47.48 -10.25
C ASN A 6 -16.68 46.08 -10.06
N ARG A 7 -15.40 45.88 -10.38
CA ARG A 7 -14.63 44.72 -9.94
C ARG A 7 -13.91 45.09 -8.64
N SER A 8 -14.39 44.55 -7.53
CA SER A 8 -13.75 44.64 -6.22
C SER A 8 -12.41 43.90 -6.25
N ILE A 9 -11.32 44.60 -5.96
CA ILE A 9 -9.99 44.01 -5.80
C ILE A 9 -9.93 43.43 -4.39
N ARG A 10 -10.00 42.10 -4.27
CA ARG A 10 -9.60 41.40 -3.04
C ARG A 10 -8.08 41.24 -3.07
N SER A 11 -7.40 41.86 -2.10
CA SER A 11 -5.98 41.63 -1.85
C SER A 11 -5.79 40.19 -1.39
N VAL A 12 -5.07 39.39 -2.17
CA VAL A 12 -4.55 38.09 -1.75
C VAL A 12 -3.33 38.38 -0.88
N ILE A 13 -3.39 38.02 0.39
CA ILE A 13 -2.21 37.94 1.25
C ILE A 13 -1.56 36.60 0.91
N ALA A 14 -0.43 36.65 0.19
CA ALA A 14 0.42 35.48 0.03
C ALA A 14 1.06 35.19 1.39
N VAL A 15 0.58 34.14 2.06
CA VAL A 15 1.29 33.55 3.19
C VAL A 15 2.39 32.69 2.57
N SER A 16 3.63 33.16 2.66
CA SER A 16 4.81 32.38 2.31
C SER A 16 4.98 31.29 3.37
N VAL A 17 4.63 30.05 3.04
CA VAL A 17 5.05 28.87 3.80
C VAL A 17 6.56 28.74 3.60
N PRO A 18 7.38 28.70 4.67
CA PRO A 18 8.81 28.47 4.51
C PRO A 18 9.02 27.01 4.07
N LEU A 19 9.60 26.85 2.89
CA LEU A 19 10.20 25.61 2.41
C LEU A 19 11.27 25.17 3.42
N LEU A 20 11.06 24.05 4.11
CA LEU A 20 12.10 23.35 4.86
C LEU A 20 12.60 22.21 3.97
N CYS A 21 13.80 22.38 3.42
CA CYS A 21 14.52 21.30 2.74
C CYS A 21 14.93 20.21 3.75
N SER A 22 14.95 18.99 3.22
CA SER A 22 15.20 17.66 3.77
C SER A 22 16.36 17.50 4.76
N GLY A 23 16.19 16.55 5.68
CA GLY A 23 17.27 15.99 6.49
C GLY A 23 16.75 15.16 7.68
N ALA A 24 16.78 13.84 7.51
CA ALA A 24 16.57 12.73 8.46
C ALA A 24 15.12 12.28 8.72
N LEU A 25 14.79 11.09 8.20
CA LEU A 25 13.65 10.28 8.64
C LEU A 25 13.83 9.72 10.08
N HIS A 26 14.93 10.04 10.74
CA HIS A 26 15.09 9.88 12.19
C HIS A 26 14.58 11.14 12.91
N GLY A 27 13.27 11.22 13.16
CA GLY A 27 12.69 12.38 13.84
C GLY A 27 11.16 12.56 13.77
N GLN A 28 10.46 11.72 13.03
CA GLN A 28 9.01 11.83 12.84
C GLN A 28 8.25 11.25 14.04
N ASN A 29 7.09 11.82 14.34
CA ASN A 29 6.17 11.23 15.30
C ASN A 29 5.55 9.97 14.67
N SER A 30 5.13 9.02 15.48
CA SER A 30 4.47 7.79 15.04
C SER A 30 3.16 7.59 15.79
N VAL A 31 2.32 6.73 15.22
CA VAL A 31 1.07 6.27 15.81
C VAL A 31 1.08 4.75 15.79
N ASP A 32 0.89 4.14 16.95
CA ASP A 32 0.78 2.70 17.09
C ASP A 32 -0.63 2.32 17.57
N PHE A 33 -1.35 1.55 16.76
CA PHE A 33 -2.66 1.00 17.11
C PHE A 33 -2.45 -0.35 17.81
N GLN A 34 -2.95 -0.52 19.04
CA GLN A 34 -2.73 -1.71 19.85
C GLN A 34 -4.05 -2.39 20.22
N LEU A 35 -4.27 -3.62 19.74
CA LEU A 35 -5.46 -4.41 20.03
C LEU A 35 -5.54 -4.72 21.53
N THR A 36 -6.71 -4.50 22.11
CA THR A 36 -6.97 -4.79 23.53
C THR A 36 -8.01 -5.89 23.70
N ASP A 37 -9.03 -5.92 22.85
CA ASP A 37 -10.09 -6.93 22.86
C ASP A 37 -10.77 -6.94 21.49
N GLU A 38 -11.28 -8.10 21.06
CA GLU A 38 -11.92 -8.26 19.75
C GLU A 38 -13.17 -9.12 19.86
N TRP A 39 -14.19 -8.78 19.07
CA TRP A 39 -15.37 -9.61 18.85
C TRP A 39 -15.78 -9.50 17.40
N GLU A 40 -16.73 -10.34 17.00
CA GLU A 40 -17.32 -10.28 15.67
C GLU A 40 -17.94 -8.89 15.42
N GLY A 41 -17.26 -8.05 14.63
CA GLY A 41 -17.76 -6.76 14.14
C GLY A 41 -17.24 -5.55 14.87
N GLY A 42 -16.29 -5.74 15.76
CA GLY A 42 -15.58 -4.63 16.35
C GLY A 42 -14.50 -5.05 17.32
N PHE A 43 -13.72 -4.06 17.71
CA PHE A 43 -12.60 -4.25 18.59
C PHE A 43 -12.47 -3.07 19.56
N ASN A 44 -11.80 -3.28 20.67
CA ASN A 44 -11.24 -2.21 21.49
C ASN A 44 -9.75 -2.13 21.23
N ALA A 45 -9.25 -0.93 21.00
CA ALA A 45 -7.83 -0.69 20.80
C ALA A 45 -7.38 0.57 21.55
N ASP A 46 -6.10 0.57 21.93
CA ASP A 46 -5.39 1.78 22.31
C ASP A 46 -4.70 2.38 21.09
N ILE A 47 -4.57 3.70 21.06
CA ILE A 47 -3.71 4.42 20.12
C ILE A 47 -2.61 5.09 20.92
N LEU A 48 -1.36 4.78 20.59
CA LEU A 48 -0.17 5.38 21.18
C LEU A 48 0.40 6.40 20.21
N ILE A 49 0.26 7.69 20.55
CA ILE A 49 0.94 8.77 19.85
C ILE A 49 2.34 8.91 20.44
N GLU A 50 3.37 8.78 19.63
CA GLU A 50 4.77 8.86 20.06
C GLU A 50 5.50 10.03 19.41
N VAL A 51 6.24 10.77 20.22
CA VAL A 51 7.10 11.86 19.73
C VAL A 51 8.54 11.40 19.76
N SER A 52 9.21 11.46 18.61
CA SER A 52 10.62 11.09 18.50
C SER A 52 11.49 11.81 19.55
N GLN A 53 12.54 11.13 20.02
CA GLN A 53 13.50 11.65 20.99
C GLN A 53 14.17 12.95 20.50
N ASP A 54 14.36 13.07 19.19
CA ASP A 54 14.96 14.24 18.52
C ASP A 54 13.92 15.20 17.91
N GLY A 55 12.63 14.83 18.02
CA GLY A 55 11.50 15.61 17.53
C GLY A 55 11.17 16.84 18.40
N ARG A 56 10.31 17.71 17.87
CA ARG A 56 9.72 18.79 18.67
C ARG A 56 8.53 18.22 19.46
N GLY A 57 8.55 18.41 20.78
CA GLY A 57 7.40 18.09 21.61
C GLY A 57 6.11 18.76 21.11
N LEU A 58 5.00 18.05 21.27
CA LEU A 58 3.66 18.51 20.94
C LEU A 58 3.08 19.30 22.11
N ASN A 59 2.41 20.41 21.80
CA ASN A 59 1.71 21.25 22.76
C ASN A 59 0.33 21.55 22.17
N GLY A 60 -0.58 20.61 22.37
CA GLY A 60 -1.74 20.40 21.51
C GLY A 60 -1.43 19.35 20.45
N TRP A 61 -2.27 18.33 20.38
CA TRP A 61 -2.23 17.34 19.32
C TRP A 61 -3.64 17.08 18.79
N GLU A 62 -3.71 16.92 17.48
CA GLU A 62 -4.86 16.50 16.71
C GLU A 62 -4.39 15.36 15.82
N LEU A 63 -4.87 14.15 16.12
CA LEU A 63 -4.66 12.96 15.31
C LEU A 63 -5.81 12.86 14.31
N THR A 64 -5.49 12.60 13.05
CA THR A 64 -6.50 12.47 12.01
C THR A 64 -6.16 11.34 11.04
N TRP A 65 -7.16 10.72 10.45
CA TRP A 65 -7.00 9.76 9.35
C TRP A 65 -8.23 9.76 8.46
N MET A 66 -8.08 9.25 7.25
CA MET A 66 -9.17 8.92 6.33
C MET A 66 -9.43 7.41 6.35
N GLY A 67 -10.64 7.03 5.93
CA GLY A 67 -11.05 5.63 5.87
C GLY A 67 -11.26 4.99 7.25
N GLU A 68 -11.07 3.68 7.31
CA GLU A 68 -11.24 2.87 8.52
C GLU A 68 -10.07 3.03 9.50
N PRO A 69 -10.23 2.83 10.82
CA PRO A 69 -11.45 2.36 11.47
C PRO A 69 -12.44 3.49 11.76
N GLU A 70 -13.73 3.19 11.63
CA GLU A 70 -14.79 4.04 12.19
C GLU A 70 -14.79 3.94 13.72
N ILE A 71 -15.02 5.06 14.41
CA ILE A 71 -15.04 5.12 15.88
C ILE A 71 -16.48 5.05 16.41
N LEU A 72 -16.78 4.00 17.17
CA LEU A 72 -18.05 3.86 17.89
C LEU A 72 -18.02 4.51 19.29
N TYR A 73 -16.94 4.32 20.04
CA TYR A 73 -16.71 4.91 21.36
C TYR A 73 -15.26 5.34 21.51
N HIS A 74 -15.00 6.34 22.37
CA HIS A 74 -13.66 6.88 22.56
C HIS A 74 -13.42 7.31 24.01
N TRP A 75 -12.15 7.31 24.45
CA TRP A 75 -11.72 7.80 25.74
C TRP A 75 -10.32 8.43 25.69
N ASN A 76 -10.05 9.35 26.62
CA ASN A 76 -8.83 10.17 26.68
C ASN A 76 -8.59 11.07 25.44
N CYS A 77 -9.60 11.29 24.61
CA CYS A 77 -9.58 12.19 23.45
C CYS A 77 -10.96 12.85 23.25
N GLU A 78 -10.97 13.97 22.53
CA GLU A 78 -12.17 14.57 21.93
C GLU A 78 -12.31 14.01 20.51
N PHE A 79 -13.54 13.75 20.03
CA PHE A 79 -13.80 13.18 18.71
C PHE A 79 -14.67 14.10 17.86
N SER A 80 -14.33 14.20 16.57
CA SER A 80 -15.15 14.80 15.53
C SER A 80 -14.83 14.17 14.17
N GLU A 81 -15.70 14.39 13.19
CA GLU A 81 -15.48 13.99 11.80
C GLU A 81 -15.78 15.17 10.89
N GLU A 82 -14.93 15.37 9.88
CA GLU A 82 -15.11 16.41 8.87
C GLU A 82 -14.56 15.94 7.52
N ASN A 83 -15.35 16.06 6.44
CA ASN A 83 -14.94 15.68 5.08
C ASN A 83 -14.34 14.26 4.99
N ASP A 84 -15.06 13.27 5.55
CA ASP A 84 -14.66 11.84 5.56
C ASP A 84 -13.32 11.56 6.25
N ARG A 85 -12.89 12.49 7.12
CA ARG A 85 -11.72 12.38 7.98
C ARG A 85 -12.15 12.23 9.43
N THR A 86 -11.65 11.20 10.09
CA THR A 86 -11.75 11.05 11.54
C THR A 86 -10.75 11.98 12.23
N ILE A 87 -11.20 12.68 13.28
CA ILE A 87 -10.40 13.68 14.01
C ILE A 87 -10.48 13.39 15.51
N LEU A 88 -9.32 13.15 16.12
CA LEU A 88 -9.13 12.97 17.56
C LEU A 88 -8.25 14.09 18.15
N GLY A 89 -8.83 14.88 19.04
CA GLY A 89 -8.15 15.95 19.74
C GLY A 89 -7.70 15.57 21.15
N ASN A 90 -6.66 16.22 21.64
CA ASN A 90 -6.19 16.05 23.00
C ASN A 90 -7.22 16.49 24.06
N VAL A 91 -7.14 15.89 25.25
CA VAL A 91 -7.78 16.42 26.46
C VAL A 91 -6.77 17.13 27.34
N SER A 92 -7.24 17.91 28.31
CA SER A 92 -6.38 18.83 29.08
C SER A 92 -5.17 18.22 29.80
N TYR A 93 -5.18 16.93 30.12
CA TYR A 93 -4.08 16.29 30.87
C TYR A 93 -3.06 15.56 29.98
N ASN A 94 -3.38 15.30 28.70
CA ASN A 94 -2.49 14.65 27.75
C ASN A 94 -2.11 15.56 26.57
N GLU A 95 -2.41 16.86 26.66
CA GLU A 95 -2.10 17.89 25.64
C GLU A 95 -0.61 18.03 25.31
N ILE A 96 0.26 17.87 26.30
CA ILE A 96 1.70 18.13 26.18
C ILE A 96 2.45 16.81 26.13
N ILE A 97 3.09 16.54 24.98
CA ILE A 97 3.95 15.38 24.79
C ILE A 97 5.36 15.89 24.54
N GLY A 98 6.28 15.63 25.47
CA GLY A 98 7.68 16.02 25.30
C GLY A 98 8.41 15.13 24.28
N PRO A 99 9.61 15.53 23.81
CA PRO A 99 10.46 14.65 23.00
C PRO A 99 10.74 13.32 23.72
N GLY A 100 10.59 12.20 23.00
CA GLY A 100 10.67 10.84 23.55
C GLY A 100 9.49 10.45 24.45
N GLY A 101 8.43 11.26 24.48
CA GLY A 101 7.21 11.00 25.24
C GLY A 101 6.10 10.44 24.37
N SER A 102 5.05 9.97 25.01
CA SER A 102 3.86 9.47 24.33
C SER A 102 2.56 9.87 25.04
N ALA A 103 1.45 9.85 24.29
CA ALA A 103 0.10 9.91 24.82
C ALA A 103 -0.68 8.67 24.38
N ARG A 104 -1.41 8.08 25.33
CA ARG A 104 -2.28 6.94 25.08
C ARG A 104 -3.73 7.37 25.14
N LEU A 105 -4.46 7.07 24.07
CA LEU A 105 -5.91 7.16 23.99
C LEU A 105 -6.46 5.79 23.62
N GLY A 106 -7.78 5.62 23.66
CA GLY A 106 -8.36 4.37 23.20
C GLY A 106 -9.76 4.56 22.68
N PHE A 107 -10.21 3.57 21.93
CA PHE A 107 -11.45 3.60 21.19
C PHE A 107 -12.04 2.21 21.01
N THR A 108 -13.33 2.18 20.71
CA THR A 108 -14.02 1.02 20.15
C THR A 108 -14.17 1.26 18.65
N GLY A 109 -13.54 0.42 17.84
CA GLY A 109 -13.63 0.44 16.38
C GLY A 109 -14.74 -0.46 15.85
N VAL A 110 -15.25 -0.12 14.66
CA VAL A 110 -16.12 -0.99 13.84
C VAL A 110 -15.25 -1.72 12.82
N GLY A 111 -15.58 -2.97 12.52
CA GLY A 111 -14.86 -3.80 11.55
C GLY A 111 -13.88 -4.78 12.20
N ASP A 112 -12.99 -5.33 11.38
CA ASP A 112 -12.02 -6.35 11.78
C ASP A 112 -10.67 -5.73 12.14
N TRP A 113 -9.87 -6.46 12.93
CA TRP A 113 -8.49 -6.11 13.22
C TRP A 113 -7.52 -6.86 12.28
N PRO A 114 -6.40 -6.24 11.84
CA PRO A 114 -6.00 -4.85 12.07
C PRO A 114 -6.76 -3.87 11.16
N PRO A 115 -6.99 -2.63 11.61
CA PRO A 115 -7.66 -1.64 10.79
C PRO A 115 -6.70 -1.03 9.76
N SER A 116 -7.25 -0.35 8.75
CA SER A 116 -6.49 0.26 7.66
C SER A 116 -6.66 1.78 7.56
N PRO A 117 -6.17 2.56 8.56
CA PRO A 117 -6.18 4.01 8.52
C PRO A 117 -5.26 4.54 7.44
N MET A 118 -5.75 5.57 6.77
CA MET A 118 -5.11 6.18 5.62
C MET A 118 -4.78 7.63 5.93
N ASP A 119 -3.70 8.16 5.36
CA ASP A 119 -3.32 9.57 5.55
C ASP A 119 -3.31 9.96 7.04
N VAL A 120 -2.65 9.13 7.86
CA VAL A 120 -2.62 9.35 9.30
C VAL A 120 -1.72 10.55 9.60
N ARG A 121 -2.29 11.59 10.19
CA ARG A 121 -1.57 12.84 10.49
C ARG A 121 -1.70 13.24 11.95
N ILE A 122 -0.61 13.80 12.49
CA ILE A 122 -0.61 14.55 13.73
C ILE A 122 -0.38 16.03 13.41
N ASN A 123 -1.33 16.89 13.78
CA ASN A 123 -1.29 18.33 13.50
C ASN A 123 -0.97 18.62 12.02
N GLU A 124 -1.70 17.97 11.11
CA GLU A 124 -1.54 18.07 9.65
C GLU A 124 -0.22 17.51 9.07
N VAL A 125 0.65 16.92 9.89
CA VAL A 125 1.88 16.26 9.46
C VAL A 125 1.67 14.76 9.40
N LEU A 126 1.94 14.14 8.25
CA LEU A 126 1.87 12.69 8.07
C LEU A 126 2.82 11.98 9.04
N VAL A 127 2.42 10.80 9.51
CA VAL A 127 3.17 10.03 10.50
C VAL A 127 3.23 8.56 10.11
N HIS A 128 4.29 7.90 10.58
CA HIS A 128 4.42 6.46 10.46
C HIS A 128 3.37 5.76 11.32
N VAL A 129 2.75 4.70 10.78
CA VAL A 129 1.69 3.93 11.45
C VAL A 129 2.16 2.50 11.65
N THR A 130 2.03 2.01 12.87
CA THR A 130 2.30 0.61 13.25
C THR A 130 1.10 -0.01 13.94
N PHE A 131 1.13 -1.34 14.06
CA PHE A 131 0.10 -2.12 14.72
C PHE A 131 0.74 -3.09 15.73
N ASP A 132 0.17 -3.16 16.92
CA ASP A 132 0.56 -4.05 18.02
C ASP A 132 2.02 -3.96 18.49
N GLY A 133 2.72 -2.88 18.12
CA GLY A 133 4.04 -2.52 18.61
C GLY A 133 5.14 -3.53 18.31
N GLU A 134 5.78 -3.46 17.14
CA GLU A 134 7.10 -4.06 16.96
C GLU A 134 8.20 -3.12 17.52
N GLU A 135 8.53 -3.27 18.80
CA GLU A 135 9.87 -2.92 19.26
C GLU A 135 10.85 -3.88 18.57
N GLY A 136 11.68 -3.36 17.65
CA GLY A 136 12.75 -4.13 17.03
C GLY A 136 13.59 -4.85 18.08
N ASP A 137 13.42 -6.17 18.19
CA ASP A 137 14.15 -7.01 19.11
C ASP A 137 15.62 -7.06 18.67
N ASP A 138 16.41 -6.18 19.27
CA ASP A 138 17.87 -6.15 19.23
C ASP A 138 18.43 -7.45 19.85
N HIS A 139 18.54 -8.49 19.04
CA HIS A 139 19.34 -9.68 19.33
C HIS A 139 20.73 -9.55 18.70
N GLY A 140 21.44 -8.52 19.14
CA GLY A 140 22.89 -8.45 19.02
C GLY A 140 23.61 -9.56 19.80
N GLY A 141 24.37 -10.37 19.07
CA GLY A 141 25.66 -10.88 19.53
C GLY A 141 25.95 -12.36 19.29
N GLY A 142 26.99 -12.66 18.49
CA GLY A 142 27.75 -13.89 18.67
C GLY A 142 28.41 -14.53 17.44
N ASP A 143 29.26 -13.78 16.77
CA ASP A 143 30.53 -14.13 16.11
C ASP A 143 30.94 -15.61 15.87
N ASP A 144 31.53 -15.79 14.68
CA ASP A 144 32.74 -16.57 14.36
C ASP A 144 32.65 -17.97 13.70
N HIS A 145 33.01 -17.92 12.40
CA HIS A 145 34.04 -18.69 11.71
C HIS A 145 33.72 -20.08 11.13
N GLY A 146 33.94 -20.17 9.80
CA GLY A 146 34.60 -21.33 9.19
C GLY A 146 34.10 -21.64 7.80
N GLY A 147 34.88 -21.25 6.77
CA GLY A 147 34.56 -21.50 5.38
C GLY A 147 34.73 -22.95 4.93
N GLY A 148 34.42 -23.18 3.66
CA GLY A 148 34.66 -24.46 2.99
C GLY A 148 33.74 -24.65 1.80
N ASP A 149 34.29 -24.37 0.62
CA ASP A 149 33.81 -24.80 -0.68
C ASP A 149 33.38 -26.29 -0.65
N ASP A 150 32.27 -26.66 -1.27
CA ASP A 150 32.23 -27.81 -2.18
C ASP A 150 30.86 -27.98 -2.87
N HIS A 151 30.95 -28.19 -4.19
CA HIS A 151 29.88 -28.69 -5.04
C HIS A 151 29.45 -30.09 -4.60
N GLY A 152 28.15 -30.36 -4.55
CA GLY A 152 27.64 -31.72 -4.42
C GLY A 152 26.13 -31.78 -4.49
N GLY A 153 25.60 -32.08 -5.68
CA GLY A 153 24.21 -32.43 -5.87
C GLY A 153 23.80 -33.67 -5.05
N GLY A 154 22.51 -33.71 -4.72
CA GLY A 154 21.90 -34.81 -3.99
C GLY A 154 20.40 -34.58 -3.92
N ASP A 155 19.72 -35.05 -4.96
CA ASP A 155 18.28 -35.23 -4.99
C ASP A 155 17.87 -36.14 -3.83
N ASP A 156 17.05 -35.64 -2.91
CA ASP A 156 16.31 -36.47 -1.95
C ASP A 156 14.89 -35.92 -1.81
N HIS A 157 14.09 -36.17 -2.85
CA HIS A 157 12.64 -36.23 -2.70
C HIS A 157 12.29 -37.38 -1.75
N GLY A 158 11.77 -37.05 -0.55
CA GLY A 158 11.48 -38.08 0.42
C GLY A 158 10.70 -37.65 1.66
N GLY A 159 9.46 -37.21 1.48
CA GLY A 159 8.37 -37.66 2.37
C GLY A 159 7.80 -36.65 3.35
N GLY A 160 6.53 -36.29 3.13
CA GLY A 160 5.69 -35.56 4.08
C GLY A 160 4.49 -34.91 3.39
N GLY A 161 3.77 -35.67 2.57
CA GLY A 161 2.53 -35.22 1.94
C GLY A 161 1.37 -35.36 2.92
N ASP A 162 1.32 -34.45 3.87
CA ASP A 162 0.14 -34.04 4.63
C ASP A 162 -0.20 -32.63 4.10
N GLY A 163 -1.09 -32.50 3.13
CA GLY A 163 -2.48 -32.87 3.34
C GLY A 163 -3.18 -31.88 4.28
N HIS A 164 -2.65 -30.67 4.43
CA HIS A 164 -3.39 -29.50 4.89
C HIS A 164 -3.31 -28.46 3.78
N GLY A 165 -4.31 -28.47 2.89
CA GLY A 165 -4.80 -27.23 2.31
C GLY A 165 -5.43 -26.43 3.43
N GLY A 166 -4.60 -25.84 4.29
CA GLY A 166 -5.00 -24.69 5.06
C GLY A 166 -5.05 -23.56 4.05
N GLY A 167 -6.25 -23.18 3.62
CA GLY A 167 -6.42 -21.86 3.03
C GLY A 167 -5.87 -20.85 4.03
N ASP A 168 -5.27 -19.79 3.49
CA ASP A 168 -4.83 -18.66 4.29
C ASP A 168 -6.03 -18.13 5.10
N PRO A 169 -6.00 -18.17 6.44
CA PRO A 169 -7.07 -17.64 7.27
C PRO A 169 -7.24 -16.11 7.14
N ASN A 170 -6.28 -15.43 6.49
CA ASN A 170 -6.26 -14.00 6.26
C ASN A 170 -6.50 -13.60 4.78
N ALA A 171 -6.72 -14.57 3.88
CA ALA A 171 -7.07 -14.23 2.50
C ALA A 171 -8.46 -13.60 2.49
N CYS A 172 -8.53 -12.31 2.13
CA CYS A 172 -9.78 -11.55 2.06
C CYS A 172 -10.88 -12.29 1.28
N CYS A 173 -11.78 -12.93 2.02
CA CYS A 173 -12.88 -13.66 1.45
C CYS A 173 -14.19 -12.92 1.64
N PHE A 174 -14.42 -11.91 0.80
CA PHE A 174 -15.66 -11.17 0.81
C PHE A 174 -16.88 -12.10 0.62
N GLY A 175 -17.76 -12.11 1.62
CA GLY A 175 -18.96 -12.94 1.66
C GLY A 175 -18.81 -14.23 2.49
N ASP A 176 -17.62 -14.53 3.01
CA ASP A 176 -17.41 -15.54 4.05
C ASP A 176 -17.67 -14.89 5.42
N LEU A 177 -18.88 -15.07 5.90
CA LEU A 177 -19.39 -14.47 7.13
C LEU A 177 -19.16 -15.36 8.35
N ASP A 178 -18.79 -16.63 8.19
CA ASP A 178 -18.52 -17.53 9.31
C ASP A 178 -17.05 -17.97 9.45
N GLY A 179 -16.18 -17.48 8.54
CA GLY A 179 -14.72 -17.59 8.60
C GLY A 179 -14.22 -18.99 8.27
N ASP A 180 -14.99 -19.80 7.53
CA ASP A 180 -14.63 -21.18 7.18
C ASP A 180 -13.85 -21.31 5.85
N LEU A 181 -13.53 -20.17 5.22
CA LEU A 181 -12.85 -20.02 3.94
C LEU A 181 -13.68 -20.55 2.76
N MET A 182 -15.01 -20.57 2.88
CA MET A 182 -15.93 -20.86 1.79
C MET A 182 -17.20 -20.01 1.86
N VAL A 183 -17.47 -19.22 0.82
CA VAL A 183 -18.78 -18.59 0.64
C VAL A 183 -19.82 -19.65 0.26
N GLY A 184 -20.65 -20.01 1.22
CA GLY A 184 -21.55 -21.15 1.14
C GLY A 184 -22.78 -21.08 2.04
N GLY A 185 -23.22 -22.27 2.45
CA GLY A 185 -24.48 -22.43 3.18
C GLY A 185 -24.42 -21.90 4.61
N GLY A 186 -23.24 -21.82 5.19
CA GLY A 186 -22.98 -21.23 6.50
C GLY A 186 -23.19 -19.73 6.47
N ASP A 187 -22.54 -19.04 5.53
CA ASP A 187 -22.63 -17.59 5.33
C ASP A 187 -24.03 -17.16 4.93
N LEU A 188 -24.68 -17.93 4.06
CA LEU A 188 -26.08 -17.69 3.73
C LEU A 188 -26.96 -17.75 4.99
N ALA A 189 -26.67 -18.64 5.93
CA ALA A 189 -27.42 -18.71 7.18
C ALA A 189 -27.12 -17.52 8.09
N SER A 190 -25.86 -17.06 8.16
CA SER A 190 -25.44 -15.86 8.89
C SER A 190 -26.12 -14.60 8.33
N LEU A 191 -26.07 -14.38 7.01
CA LEU A 191 -26.74 -13.27 6.33
C LEU A 191 -28.26 -13.29 6.57
N LEU A 192 -28.89 -14.46 6.44
CA LEU A 192 -30.34 -14.59 6.68
C LEU A 192 -30.72 -14.41 8.16
N ALA A 193 -29.82 -14.68 9.10
CA ALA A 193 -30.03 -14.42 10.52
C ALA A 193 -30.02 -12.91 10.82
N ALA A 194 -29.20 -12.15 10.09
CA ALA A 194 -29.12 -10.69 10.17
C ALA A 194 -30.16 -9.95 9.30
N TRP A 195 -31.02 -10.67 8.56
CA TRP A 195 -31.94 -10.06 7.59
C TRP A 195 -32.84 -8.95 8.17
N GLY A 196 -32.81 -7.78 7.52
CA GLY A 196 -33.54 -6.57 7.90
C GLY A 196 -32.97 -5.84 9.12
N SER A 197 -31.77 -6.22 9.57
CA SER A 197 -30.96 -5.45 10.52
C SER A 197 -30.02 -4.48 9.79
N ALA A 198 -29.24 -3.73 10.54
CA ALA A 198 -28.14 -2.89 10.04
C ALA A 198 -26.81 -3.43 10.57
N ASP A 199 -26.68 -4.76 10.57
CA ASP A 199 -25.46 -5.45 10.98
C ASP A 199 -24.39 -5.22 9.91
N PRO A 200 -23.31 -4.47 10.21
CA PRO A 200 -22.30 -4.09 9.22
C PRO A 200 -21.60 -5.29 8.57
N HIS A 201 -21.57 -6.44 9.25
CA HIS A 201 -20.94 -7.66 8.75
C HIS A 201 -21.74 -8.36 7.67
N ALA A 202 -23.06 -8.31 7.76
CA ALA A 202 -23.94 -8.92 6.78
C ALA A 202 -24.45 -7.91 5.73
N ASP A 203 -24.21 -6.61 5.94
CA ASP A 203 -24.49 -5.50 5.02
C ASP A 203 -23.32 -5.34 4.03
N LEU A 204 -23.17 -6.34 3.18
CA LEU A 204 -22.11 -6.46 2.18
C LEU A 204 -22.10 -5.31 1.18
N ASP A 205 -23.26 -4.73 0.86
CA ASP A 205 -23.39 -3.60 -0.07
C ASP A 205 -23.34 -2.21 0.59
N LEU A 206 -23.14 -2.17 1.92
CA LEU A 206 -23.02 -0.96 2.74
C LEU A 206 -24.23 -0.02 2.61
N SER A 207 -25.42 -0.56 2.34
CA SER A 207 -26.65 0.23 2.20
C SER A 207 -27.27 0.67 3.53
N GLY A 208 -26.74 0.17 4.64
CA GLY A 208 -27.26 0.33 6.00
C GLY A 208 -28.37 -0.66 6.33
N SER A 209 -28.58 -1.71 5.54
CA SER A 209 -29.62 -2.71 5.75
C SER A 209 -29.34 -4.03 5.07
N VAL A 210 -29.31 -5.12 5.85
CA VAL A 210 -29.13 -6.48 5.33
C VAL A 210 -30.37 -6.94 4.57
N ASP A 211 -30.33 -7.01 3.24
CA ASP A 211 -31.45 -7.41 2.40
C ASP A 211 -31.07 -8.21 1.12
N GLY A 212 -31.90 -8.08 0.08
CA GLY A 212 -31.71 -8.78 -1.18
C GLY A 212 -30.49 -8.30 -1.97
N GLY A 213 -29.98 -7.10 -1.71
CA GLY A 213 -28.71 -6.60 -2.24
C GLY A 213 -27.55 -7.47 -1.79
N ASP A 214 -27.40 -7.63 -0.48
CA ASP A 214 -26.33 -8.44 0.13
C ASP A 214 -26.40 -9.91 -0.27
N LEU A 215 -27.61 -10.47 -0.32
CA LEU A 215 -27.81 -11.84 -0.77
C LEU A 215 -27.34 -12.04 -2.22
N ALA A 216 -27.53 -11.05 -3.09
CA ALA A 216 -27.08 -11.14 -4.48
C ALA A 216 -25.55 -11.14 -4.56
N LEU A 217 -24.88 -10.33 -3.71
CA LEU A 217 -23.42 -10.31 -3.61
C LEU A 217 -22.86 -11.63 -3.08
N LEU A 218 -23.41 -12.14 -1.97
CA LEU A 218 -23.00 -13.41 -1.37
C LEU A 218 -23.15 -14.57 -2.36
N LEU A 219 -24.30 -14.66 -3.05
CA LEU A 219 -24.52 -15.70 -4.08
C LEU A 219 -23.63 -15.53 -5.31
N GLY A 220 -23.22 -14.31 -5.62
CA GLY A 220 -22.31 -14.01 -6.73
C GLY A 220 -20.90 -14.58 -6.53
N ARG A 221 -20.50 -14.81 -5.28
CA ARG A 221 -19.17 -15.34 -4.91
C ARG A 221 -19.19 -16.75 -4.35
N TRP A 222 -20.28 -17.50 -4.57
CA TRP A 222 -20.46 -18.84 -4.03
C TRP A 222 -19.33 -19.81 -4.42
N GLY A 223 -18.61 -20.35 -3.43
CA GLY A 223 -17.49 -21.24 -3.67
C GLY A 223 -16.41 -21.14 -2.60
N MET A 224 -15.29 -21.80 -2.85
CA MET A 224 -14.10 -21.63 -2.02
C MET A 224 -13.52 -20.23 -2.26
N CYS A 225 -13.02 -19.62 -1.20
CA CYS A 225 -12.21 -18.42 -1.27
C CYS A 225 -10.91 -18.77 -2.01
N ASP A 226 -10.77 -18.27 -3.24
CA ASP A 226 -9.51 -18.36 -3.98
C ASP A 226 -8.81 -17.00 -3.86
N PRO A 227 -7.65 -16.90 -3.20
CA PRO A 227 -6.87 -15.66 -3.13
C PRO A 227 -6.45 -15.13 -4.51
N HIS A 228 -6.67 -15.90 -5.58
CA HIS A 228 -6.42 -15.53 -6.97
C HIS A 228 -7.71 -15.34 -7.80
N ALA A 229 -8.90 -15.35 -7.19
CA ALA A 229 -10.20 -15.33 -7.88
C ALA A 229 -10.47 -14.08 -8.76
N GLY A 230 -9.63 -13.04 -8.65
CA GLY A 230 -9.73 -11.82 -9.47
C GLY A 230 -8.98 -11.89 -10.80
N HIS A 231 -8.04 -12.82 -10.97
CA HIS A 231 -7.34 -13.00 -12.24
C HIS A 231 -8.04 -14.07 -13.08
N ASP A 232 -8.65 -13.71 -14.21
CA ASP A 232 -8.93 -14.71 -15.25
C ASP A 232 -7.57 -15.20 -15.77
N PRO A 233 -7.11 -16.42 -15.41
CA PRO A 233 -5.71 -16.83 -15.56
C PRO A 233 -5.30 -17.06 -17.04
N GLY A 234 -6.14 -16.62 -17.99
CA GLY A 234 -5.88 -16.66 -19.42
C GLY A 234 -5.90 -15.30 -20.13
N GLU A 235 -6.25 -14.20 -19.47
CA GLU A 235 -6.29 -12.87 -20.12
C GLU A 235 -4.92 -12.19 -20.14
N PHE A 236 -4.17 -12.27 -19.04
CA PHE A 236 -2.88 -11.61 -18.88
C PHE A 236 -1.73 -12.61 -18.75
N ILE A 237 -0.55 -12.20 -19.20
CA ILE A 237 0.67 -13.00 -19.15
C ILE A 237 1.35 -12.75 -17.81
N ASP A 238 1.59 -13.82 -17.06
CA ASP A 238 2.41 -13.83 -15.85
C ASP A 238 3.89 -13.51 -16.17
N ILE A 239 4.53 -12.65 -15.37
CA ILE A 239 5.93 -12.26 -15.56
C ILE A 239 6.89 -13.46 -15.57
N THR A 240 6.58 -14.53 -14.83
CA THR A 240 7.40 -15.75 -14.70
C THR A 240 7.49 -16.53 -16.01
N VAL A 241 6.60 -16.27 -16.98
CA VAL A 241 6.68 -16.80 -18.35
C VAL A 241 8.01 -16.42 -19.02
N TRP A 242 8.59 -15.27 -18.66
CA TRP A 242 9.86 -14.78 -19.21
C TRP A 242 11.09 -15.15 -18.38
N GLY A 243 10.91 -15.83 -17.25
CA GLY A 243 12.00 -16.17 -16.36
C GLY A 243 11.61 -16.02 -14.91
N ASP A 244 12.39 -16.69 -14.08
CA ASP A 244 12.11 -16.85 -12.67
C ASP A 244 13.44 -16.90 -11.90
N TYR A 245 13.52 -16.11 -10.83
CA TYR A 245 14.75 -15.71 -10.17
C TYR A 245 14.66 -15.82 -8.65
N HIS A 246 14.05 -16.90 -8.16
CA HIS A 246 14.05 -17.26 -6.73
C HIS A 246 15.50 -17.47 -6.23
N ASP A 247 16.10 -16.43 -5.64
CA ASP A 247 17.36 -16.55 -4.89
C ASP A 247 17.05 -17.04 -3.46
N SER A 248 17.75 -16.58 -2.42
CA SER A 248 17.58 -17.07 -1.04
C SER A 248 16.34 -16.53 -0.30
N ASN A 249 15.45 -15.79 -0.96
CA ASN A 249 14.27 -15.18 -0.35
C ASN A 249 13.02 -16.05 -0.59
N HIS A 250 12.23 -16.27 0.45
CA HIS A 250 11.04 -17.16 0.44
C HIS A 250 9.76 -16.33 0.26
N ASN A 251 9.77 -15.35 -0.65
CA ASN A 251 8.70 -14.36 -0.81
C ASN A 251 8.38 -13.97 -2.27
N SER A 252 8.75 -14.81 -3.21
CA SER A 252 8.59 -14.57 -4.64
C SER A 252 7.82 -15.67 -5.38
N ASP A 253 7.43 -16.75 -4.71
CA ASP A 253 6.68 -17.87 -5.28
C ASP A 253 5.17 -17.62 -5.32
N HIS A 254 4.46 -18.35 -6.19
CA HIS A 254 3.01 -18.28 -6.31
C HIS A 254 2.26 -18.59 -5.00
N ASP A 255 2.74 -19.55 -4.20
CA ASP A 255 2.09 -19.94 -2.94
C ASP A 255 2.34 -18.94 -1.79
N GLN A 256 3.12 -17.89 -2.06
CA GLN A 256 3.44 -16.80 -1.13
C GLN A 256 2.64 -15.52 -1.45
N MET A 257 1.77 -15.56 -2.45
CA MET A 257 0.83 -14.49 -2.80
C MET A 257 -0.41 -14.56 -1.87
N VAL A 258 -0.15 -14.38 -0.58
CA VAL A 258 -1.15 -14.40 0.52
C VAL A 258 -1.43 -12.98 1.02
N ASP A 259 -2.43 -12.77 1.88
CA ASP A 259 -2.80 -11.44 2.39
C ASP A 259 -3.06 -10.40 1.29
N GLY A 260 -3.81 -10.78 0.24
CA GLY A 260 -4.24 -9.89 -0.85
C GLY A 260 -3.17 -9.50 -1.89
N ARG A 261 -1.93 -10.00 -1.74
CA ARG A 261 -0.89 -9.86 -2.77
C ARG A 261 -1.27 -10.62 -4.03
N THR A 262 -0.98 -10.03 -5.19
CA THR A 262 -1.18 -10.70 -6.49
C THR A 262 0.13 -10.85 -7.27
N ILE A 263 0.10 -11.75 -8.24
CA ILE A 263 1.21 -11.97 -9.17
C ILE A 263 1.39 -10.76 -10.11
N ILE A 264 2.62 -10.52 -10.56
CA ILE A 264 2.87 -9.52 -11.60
C ILE A 264 2.42 -10.08 -12.95
N THR A 265 1.49 -9.39 -13.61
CA THR A 265 1.01 -9.76 -14.95
C THR A 265 1.00 -8.57 -15.91
N THR A 266 0.82 -8.85 -17.20
CA THR A 266 0.66 -7.80 -18.22
C THR A 266 -0.57 -6.91 -18.05
N GLU A 267 -1.45 -7.17 -17.09
CA GLU A 267 -2.50 -6.22 -16.71
C GLU A 267 -1.92 -4.86 -16.29
N ALA A 268 -0.73 -4.88 -15.65
CA ALA A 268 -0.01 -3.65 -15.30
C ALA A 268 0.28 -2.76 -16.53
N MET A 269 0.46 -3.34 -17.73
CA MET A 269 0.65 -2.55 -18.95
C MET A 269 -0.62 -1.82 -19.40
N VAL A 270 -1.80 -2.31 -19.02
CA VAL A 270 -3.08 -1.67 -19.30
C VAL A 270 -3.17 -0.39 -18.46
N THR A 271 -2.97 -0.50 -17.14
CA THR A 271 -2.91 0.64 -16.21
C THR A 271 -1.81 1.63 -16.58
N TYR A 272 -0.59 1.14 -16.86
CA TYR A 272 0.53 1.98 -17.26
C TYR A 272 0.22 2.82 -18.50
N ASN A 273 -0.36 2.21 -19.53
CA ASN A 273 -0.70 2.91 -20.76
C ASN A 273 -1.93 3.83 -20.60
N ASP A 274 -2.83 3.53 -19.66
CA ASP A 274 -3.93 4.42 -19.32
C ASP A 274 -3.44 5.71 -18.64
N LEU A 275 -2.55 5.60 -17.65
CA LEU A 275 -1.88 6.76 -17.05
C LEU A 275 -1.13 7.59 -18.10
N ARG A 276 -0.41 6.92 -19.02
CA ARG A 276 0.24 7.63 -20.14
C ARG A 276 -0.77 8.34 -21.03
N ASN A 277 -1.90 7.71 -21.35
CA ASN A 277 -2.96 8.32 -22.14
C ASN A 277 -3.56 9.55 -21.44
N PHE A 278 -3.80 9.48 -20.14
CA PHE A 278 -4.20 10.63 -19.32
C PHE A 278 -3.21 11.79 -19.43
N LEU A 279 -1.90 11.50 -19.37
CA LEU A 279 -0.81 12.46 -19.55
C LEU A 279 -0.62 12.94 -21.01
N GLY A 280 -1.42 12.45 -21.96
CA GLY A 280 -1.30 12.78 -23.38
C GLY A 280 -0.07 12.15 -24.07
N LEU A 281 0.50 11.11 -23.47
CA LEU A 281 1.63 10.33 -24.00
C LEU A 281 1.14 9.15 -24.84
N PRO A 282 1.87 8.75 -25.89
CA PRO A 282 1.51 7.58 -26.68
C PRO A 282 1.69 6.29 -25.87
N PRO A 283 0.90 5.24 -26.14
CA PRO A 283 1.10 3.95 -25.50
C PRO A 283 2.43 3.32 -25.92
N LEU A 284 2.97 2.47 -25.05
CA LEU A 284 4.22 1.74 -25.21
C LEU A 284 4.01 0.24 -25.09
N THR A 285 4.95 -0.52 -25.67
CA THR A 285 5.06 -1.95 -25.40
C THR A 285 5.93 -2.21 -24.16
N VAL A 286 5.85 -3.43 -23.64
CA VAL A 286 6.73 -3.92 -22.57
C VAL A 286 8.21 -3.74 -22.97
N GLU A 287 8.56 -4.04 -24.22
CA GLU A 287 9.93 -3.90 -24.71
C GLU A 287 10.39 -2.44 -24.72
N ASP A 288 9.53 -1.49 -25.09
CA ASP A 288 9.89 -0.06 -25.08
C ASP A 288 10.30 0.39 -23.66
N VAL A 289 9.57 -0.05 -22.63
CA VAL A 289 9.91 0.21 -21.23
C VAL A 289 11.20 -0.51 -20.83
N GLY A 290 11.36 -1.78 -21.22
CA GLY A 290 12.58 -2.54 -20.95
C GLY A 290 13.83 -1.93 -21.62
N TYR A 291 13.68 -1.40 -22.83
CA TYR A 291 14.73 -0.69 -23.55
C TYR A 291 15.18 0.56 -22.82
N TRP A 292 14.22 1.34 -22.33
CA TRP A 292 14.50 2.51 -21.51
C TRP A 292 15.22 2.12 -20.22
N ALA A 293 14.72 1.13 -19.48
CA ALA A 293 15.34 0.67 -18.24
C ALA A 293 16.78 0.17 -18.46
N PHE A 294 17.04 -0.53 -19.57
CA PHE A 294 18.38 -0.93 -19.97
C PHE A 294 19.27 0.28 -20.28
N ALA A 295 18.77 1.25 -21.06
CA ALA A 295 19.52 2.44 -21.45
C ALA A 295 19.90 3.30 -20.23
N GLU A 296 19.00 3.38 -19.25
CA GLU A 296 19.18 4.14 -18.01
C GLU A 296 19.93 3.39 -16.91
N GLN A 297 20.40 2.17 -17.19
CA GLN A 297 21.19 1.31 -16.27
C GLN A 297 20.41 0.91 -15.01
N LEU A 298 19.09 0.76 -15.14
CA LEU A 298 18.19 0.33 -14.06
C LEU A 298 18.13 -1.21 -13.92
N THR A 299 18.79 -1.94 -14.83
CA THR A 299 18.86 -3.40 -14.84
C THR A 299 20.30 -3.87 -14.90
N ASN A 300 20.56 -5.07 -14.37
CA ASN A 300 21.83 -5.78 -14.50
C ASN A 300 21.92 -6.64 -15.79
N ASN A 301 20.93 -6.56 -16.68
CA ASN A 301 20.88 -7.31 -17.93
C ASN A 301 22.16 -7.12 -18.75
N ALA A 302 22.72 -8.22 -19.24
CA ALA A 302 23.91 -8.17 -20.10
C ALA A 302 23.59 -7.71 -21.54
N GLN A 303 22.33 -7.82 -21.95
CA GLN A 303 21.85 -7.47 -23.29
C GLN A 303 20.50 -6.75 -23.24
N TRP A 304 20.20 -5.98 -24.28
CA TRP A 304 18.97 -5.22 -24.42
C TRP A 304 17.84 -5.98 -25.12
N TRP A 305 17.83 -7.32 -25.14
CA TRP A 305 16.83 -8.09 -25.89
C TRP A 305 16.52 -9.42 -25.21
N GLY A 306 15.43 -10.06 -25.65
CA GLY A 306 14.98 -11.37 -25.17
C GLY A 306 14.03 -11.24 -23.98
N ASP A 307 13.75 -12.38 -23.35
CA ASP A 307 12.75 -12.50 -22.29
C ASP A 307 13.11 -11.64 -21.07
N ASP A 308 14.40 -11.55 -20.70
CA ASP A 308 14.90 -10.67 -19.64
C ASP A 308 14.55 -9.18 -19.87
N LEU A 309 14.52 -8.72 -21.13
CA LEU A 309 14.09 -7.35 -21.44
C LEU A 309 12.60 -7.18 -21.18
N GLN A 310 11.80 -8.19 -21.51
CA GLN A 310 10.35 -8.15 -21.36
C GLN A 310 9.97 -8.15 -19.88
N GLY A 311 10.53 -9.04 -19.06
CA GLY A 311 10.23 -9.02 -17.63
C GLY A 311 10.69 -7.74 -16.94
N VAL A 312 11.88 -7.21 -17.27
CA VAL A 312 12.33 -5.88 -16.78
C VAL A 312 11.35 -4.77 -17.22
N GLY A 313 10.91 -4.80 -18.47
CA GLY A 313 9.94 -3.84 -18.97
C GLY A 313 8.61 -3.89 -18.25
N LEU A 314 8.09 -5.09 -17.98
CA LEU A 314 6.83 -5.27 -17.27
C LEU A 314 6.95 -4.82 -15.81
N TYR A 315 8.05 -5.17 -15.15
CA TYR A 315 8.33 -4.75 -13.79
C TYR A 315 8.34 -3.22 -13.66
N TYR A 316 9.09 -2.52 -14.51
CA TYR A 316 9.15 -1.05 -14.45
C TYR A 316 7.86 -0.37 -14.92
N ALA A 317 7.09 -0.99 -15.81
CA ALA A 317 5.75 -0.48 -16.14
C ALA A 317 4.79 -0.60 -14.95
N MET A 318 4.82 -1.72 -14.22
CA MET A 318 4.06 -1.91 -12.99
C MET A 318 4.44 -0.87 -11.94
N GLN A 319 5.75 -0.69 -11.67
CA GLN A 319 6.23 0.30 -10.71
C GLN A 319 5.80 1.73 -11.08
N GLY A 320 5.93 2.10 -12.37
CA GLY A 320 5.46 3.39 -12.86
C GLY A 320 3.95 3.58 -12.73
N ALA A 321 3.15 2.53 -12.96
CA ALA A 321 1.70 2.57 -12.81
C ALA A 321 1.26 2.69 -11.34
N LYS A 322 2.00 2.09 -10.41
CA LYS A 322 1.72 2.16 -8.98
C LYS A 322 1.92 3.55 -8.38
N VAL A 323 2.94 4.29 -8.83
CA VAL A 323 3.41 5.50 -8.14
C VAL A 323 3.37 6.76 -9.01
N GLY A 324 3.59 6.65 -10.32
CA GLY A 324 3.84 7.80 -11.21
C GLY A 324 2.63 8.72 -11.46
N TRP A 325 1.49 8.46 -10.84
CA TRP A 325 0.31 9.33 -10.85
C TRP A 325 0.29 10.35 -9.70
N ILE A 326 1.14 10.17 -8.68
CA ILE A 326 1.25 11.06 -7.52
C ILE A 326 1.95 12.36 -7.94
N THR A 327 1.49 13.50 -7.42
CA THR A 327 2.11 14.81 -7.68
C THR A 327 3.32 15.05 -6.79
N ASP A 328 4.31 15.78 -7.29
CA ASP A 328 5.57 16.06 -6.59
C ASP A 328 5.34 16.74 -5.24
N ASP A 329 4.44 17.72 -5.20
CA ASP A 329 4.13 18.50 -4.00
C ASP A 329 3.35 17.70 -2.94
N ALA A 330 2.68 16.62 -3.35
CA ALA A 330 1.87 15.78 -2.46
C ALA A 330 2.57 14.47 -2.09
N TYR A 331 3.73 14.17 -2.68
CA TYR A 331 4.43 12.92 -2.44
C TYR A 331 4.92 12.82 -0.99
N ASP A 332 4.59 11.70 -0.37
CA ASP A 332 5.15 11.17 0.87
C ASP A 332 5.19 9.65 0.71
N PRO A 333 6.29 8.97 1.06
CA PRO A 333 6.39 7.51 0.90
C PRO A 333 5.26 6.74 1.58
N GLN A 334 4.70 7.25 2.70
CA GLN A 334 3.60 6.57 3.41
C GLN A 334 2.34 6.45 2.56
N ILE A 335 2.11 7.35 1.59
CA ILE A 335 1.00 7.26 0.64
C ILE A 335 1.08 5.97 -0.18
N ILE A 336 2.29 5.60 -0.63
CA ILE A 336 2.52 4.36 -1.40
C ILE A 336 2.22 3.14 -0.54
N ALA A 337 2.60 3.17 0.73
CA ALA A 337 2.34 2.08 1.65
C ALA A 337 0.85 1.94 1.94
N ASP A 338 0.19 3.04 2.31
CA ASP A 338 -1.21 3.06 2.72
C ASP A 338 -2.11 2.60 1.57
N ILE A 339 -1.91 3.11 0.34
CA ILE A 339 -2.78 2.72 -0.78
C ILE A 339 -2.64 1.23 -1.11
N GLN A 340 -1.44 0.67 -1.02
CA GLN A 340 -1.22 -0.76 -1.24
C GLN A 340 -1.81 -1.60 -0.10
N ARG A 341 -1.62 -1.17 1.16
CA ARG A 341 -2.19 -1.85 2.33
C ARG A 341 -3.70 -1.95 2.19
N ILE A 342 -4.37 -0.85 1.86
CA ILE A 342 -5.84 -0.82 1.64
C ILE A 342 -6.22 -1.84 0.57
N THR A 343 -5.56 -1.81 -0.59
CA THR A 343 -5.91 -2.73 -1.69
C THR A 343 -5.71 -4.20 -1.34
N ARG A 344 -4.87 -4.52 -0.37
CA ARG A 344 -4.51 -5.89 -0.01
C ARG A 344 -5.26 -6.41 1.23
N THR A 345 -5.66 -5.52 2.14
CA THR A 345 -6.21 -5.90 3.45
C THR A 345 -7.68 -5.53 3.64
N VAL A 346 -8.23 -4.57 2.88
CA VAL A 346 -9.66 -4.23 2.97
C VAL A 346 -10.46 -5.21 2.12
N CYS A 347 -11.11 -6.16 2.78
CA CYS A 347 -11.75 -7.28 2.10
C CYS A 347 -13.03 -6.93 1.35
N ASN A 348 -13.81 -5.94 1.82
CA ASN A 348 -15.00 -5.50 1.11
C ASN A 348 -14.61 -4.56 -0.05
N PRO A 349 -14.75 -4.98 -1.32
CA PRO A 349 -14.38 -4.14 -2.46
C PRO A 349 -15.19 -2.85 -2.54
N MET A 350 -16.43 -2.84 -2.03
CA MET A 350 -17.27 -1.64 -2.01
C MET A 350 -16.84 -0.62 -0.94
N ALA A 351 -16.08 -1.05 0.07
CA ALA A 351 -15.38 -0.16 1.01
C ALA A 351 -14.01 0.24 0.46
N MET A 352 -13.24 -0.73 -0.06
CA MET A 352 -11.88 -0.54 -0.58
C MET A 352 -11.83 0.44 -1.75
N GLU A 353 -12.70 0.28 -2.75
CA GLU A 353 -12.68 1.10 -3.96
C GLU A 353 -12.77 2.61 -3.68
N PRO A 354 -13.78 3.11 -2.93
CA PRO A 354 -13.84 4.54 -2.62
C PRO A 354 -12.63 5.01 -1.79
N MET A 355 -12.14 4.22 -0.83
CA MET A 355 -10.93 4.54 -0.07
C MET A 355 -9.72 4.76 -0.98
N VAL A 356 -9.45 3.81 -1.89
CA VAL A 356 -8.35 3.93 -2.86
C VAL A 356 -8.55 5.16 -3.74
N MET A 357 -9.75 5.35 -4.28
CA MET A 357 -10.03 6.44 -5.20
C MET A 357 -9.92 7.81 -4.51
N ASP A 358 -10.30 7.94 -3.24
CA ASP A 358 -10.11 9.17 -2.46
C ASP A 358 -8.63 9.53 -2.30
N MET A 359 -7.74 8.56 -2.07
CA MET A 359 -6.29 8.80 -2.11
C MET A 359 -5.82 9.27 -3.48
N VAL A 360 -6.31 8.64 -4.55
CA VAL A 360 -5.96 9.05 -5.92
C VAL A 360 -6.39 10.49 -6.19
N ARG A 361 -7.53 10.90 -5.63
CA ARG A 361 -8.09 12.24 -5.78
C ARG A 361 -7.36 13.28 -4.93
N GLU A 362 -6.88 12.91 -3.75
CA GLU A 362 -6.14 13.80 -2.86
C GLU A 362 -4.68 14.01 -3.29
N PHE A 363 -3.96 12.91 -3.59
CA PHE A 363 -2.51 12.96 -3.82
C PHE A 363 -2.12 12.95 -5.31
N GLY A 364 -3.07 12.57 -6.17
CA GLY A 364 -2.82 12.37 -7.59
C GLY A 364 -2.90 13.62 -8.43
N ILE A 365 -2.43 13.50 -9.67
CA ILE A 365 -2.55 14.56 -10.66
C ILE A 365 -4.03 14.93 -10.87
N GLU A 366 -4.33 16.23 -10.86
CA GLU A 366 -5.68 16.77 -10.98
C GLU A 366 -6.45 16.14 -12.15
N GLY A 367 -7.57 15.47 -11.84
CA GLY A 367 -8.44 14.81 -12.82
C GLY A 367 -8.09 13.35 -13.15
N TYR A 368 -7.01 12.78 -12.58
CA TYR A 368 -6.67 11.38 -12.82
C TYR A 368 -7.69 10.40 -12.23
N ALA A 369 -8.16 10.67 -11.01
CA ALA A 369 -9.21 9.85 -10.38
C ALA A 369 -10.50 9.83 -11.22
N ASP A 370 -10.95 10.99 -11.70
CA ASP A 370 -12.11 11.11 -12.60
C ASP A 370 -11.87 10.37 -13.92
N HIS A 371 -10.65 10.43 -14.46
CA HIS A 371 -10.27 9.70 -15.67
C HIS A 371 -10.38 8.18 -15.47
N LEU A 372 -9.92 7.64 -14.34
CA LEU A 372 -10.03 6.21 -14.05
C LEU A 372 -11.50 5.76 -14.02
N GLU A 373 -12.37 6.53 -13.36
CA GLU A 373 -13.81 6.24 -13.25
C GLU A 373 -14.52 6.34 -14.60
N GLU A 374 -14.27 7.40 -15.37
CA GLU A 374 -14.92 7.63 -16.67
C GLU A 374 -14.53 6.58 -17.73
N ASN A 375 -13.32 6.01 -17.62
CA ASN A 375 -12.80 5.02 -18.56
C ASN A 375 -12.93 3.57 -18.08
N GLY A 376 -13.50 3.34 -16.88
CA GLY A 376 -13.69 1.99 -16.33
C GLY A 376 -12.38 1.30 -15.99
N MET A 377 -11.38 2.07 -15.53
CA MET A 377 -10.01 1.63 -15.27
C MET A 377 -9.72 1.40 -13.77
N VAL A 378 -10.69 1.70 -12.89
CA VAL A 378 -10.54 1.60 -11.43
C VAL A 378 -10.12 0.19 -10.99
N GLU A 379 -10.81 -0.85 -11.46
CA GLU A 379 -10.49 -2.25 -11.13
C GLU A 379 -9.08 -2.64 -11.59
N THR A 380 -8.72 -2.35 -12.85
CA THR A 380 -7.39 -2.65 -13.40
C THR A 380 -6.28 -1.91 -12.64
N PHE A 381 -6.54 -0.67 -12.23
CA PHE A 381 -5.62 0.13 -11.40
C PHE A 381 -5.43 -0.51 -10.02
N ILE A 382 -6.51 -0.89 -9.33
CA ILE A 382 -6.48 -1.59 -8.04
C ILE A 382 -5.72 -2.93 -8.15
N ASN A 383 -6.02 -3.74 -9.18
CA ASN A 383 -5.32 -5.00 -9.43
C ASN A 383 -3.80 -4.78 -9.60
N THR A 384 -3.41 -3.67 -10.22
CA THR A 384 -1.99 -3.30 -10.41
C THR A 384 -1.33 -2.91 -9.08
N LEU A 385 -2.04 -2.19 -8.20
CA LEU A 385 -1.54 -1.84 -6.86
C LEU A 385 -1.29 -3.08 -5.99
N GLN A 386 -2.12 -4.12 -6.12
CA GLN A 386 -1.99 -5.37 -5.37
C GLN A 386 -0.75 -6.20 -5.76
N MET A 387 -0.20 -6.04 -6.97
CA MET A 387 0.89 -6.90 -7.49
C MET A 387 2.13 -6.85 -6.59
N GLU A 388 2.70 -7.99 -6.20
CA GLU A 388 3.86 -8.04 -5.32
C GLU A 388 5.18 -7.78 -6.07
N PRO A 389 5.93 -6.70 -5.76
CA PRO A 389 7.19 -6.40 -6.43
C PRO A 389 8.25 -7.51 -6.37
N HIS A 390 8.23 -8.37 -5.35
CA HIS A 390 9.16 -9.50 -5.26
C HIS A 390 8.81 -10.69 -6.13
N TYR A 391 7.58 -10.77 -6.65
CA TYR A 391 7.09 -11.94 -7.36
C TYR A 391 7.99 -12.34 -8.55
N GLY A 392 8.28 -13.64 -8.65
CA GLY A 392 9.20 -14.24 -9.62
C GLY A 392 10.68 -13.82 -9.46
N GLY A 393 11.03 -13.15 -8.36
CA GLY A 393 12.39 -12.71 -8.04
C GLY A 393 12.94 -11.61 -8.96
N TRP A 394 12.09 -10.98 -9.78
CA TRP A 394 12.53 -10.08 -10.85
C TRP A 394 13.25 -8.83 -10.34
N MET A 395 12.83 -8.28 -9.19
CA MET A 395 13.49 -7.13 -8.56
C MET A 395 15.00 -7.39 -8.37
N HIS A 396 15.32 -8.55 -7.79
CA HIS A 396 16.68 -8.96 -7.41
C HIS A 396 17.46 -9.55 -8.56
N GLY A 397 16.82 -10.43 -9.33
CA GLY A 397 17.46 -11.14 -10.41
C GLY A 397 17.81 -10.26 -11.60
N ARG A 398 16.95 -9.28 -11.94
CA ARG A 398 17.01 -8.56 -13.23
C ARG A 398 16.81 -7.05 -13.13
N CYS A 399 16.00 -6.56 -12.20
CA CYS A 399 15.75 -5.12 -12.04
C CYS A 399 16.72 -4.46 -11.04
N HIS A 400 17.80 -5.16 -10.70
CA HIS A 400 18.85 -4.71 -9.78
C HIS A 400 19.93 -3.88 -10.50
N GLY A 401 19.58 -2.68 -10.93
CA GLY A 401 20.54 -1.66 -11.37
C GLY A 401 21.38 -1.08 -10.22
N PHE A 402 22.46 -0.38 -10.54
CA PHE A 402 23.27 0.38 -9.57
C PHE A 402 23.21 1.88 -9.86
N ARG A 403 22.11 2.35 -10.44
CA ARG A 403 21.91 3.77 -10.73
C ARG A 403 21.79 4.52 -9.40
N SER A 404 22.73 5.41 -9.13
CA SER A 404 22.74 6.19 -7.89
C SER A 404 21.69 7.31 -7.96
N ILE A 405 20.86 7.40 -6.92
CA ILE A 405 19.87 8.45 -6.70
C ILE A 405 20.40 9.33 -5.57
N GLU A 406 20.67 10.60 -5.88
CA GLU A 406 21.21 11.61 -4.97
C GLU A 406 22.54 11.27 -4.25
N GLY A 407 23.20 10.16 -4.61
CA GLY A 407 24.36 9.65 -3.88
C GLY A 407 24.03 8.97 -2.55
N VAL A 408 22.75 8.73 -2.27
CA VAL A 408 22.24 8.14 -1.03
C VAL A 408 21.90 6.67 -1.23
N ALA A 409 21.12 6.38 -2.27
CA ALA A 409 20.59 5.06 -2.56
C ALA A 409 20.85 4.65 -4.02
N ILE A 410 20.58 3.38 -4.33
CA ILE A 410 20.48 2.89 -5.71
C ILE A 410 19.02 2.65 -6.10
N ASN A 411 18.73 2.60 -7.39
CA ASN A 411 17.37 2.37 -7.91
C ASN A 411 16.70 1.11 -7.34
N HIS A 412 17.49 0.07 -7.04
CA HIS A 412 17.00 -1.11 -6.33
C HIS A 412 16.38 -0.76 -4.98
N ASP A 413 17.06 0.05 -4.16
CA ASP A 413 16.57 0.47 -2.85
C ASP A 413 15.25 1.24 -2.97
N ILE A 414 15.14 2.10 -3.99
CA ILE A 414 13.92 2.91 -4.22
C ILE A 414 12.73 2.03 -4.59
N ASN A 415 12.94 0.94 -5.34
CA ASN A 415 11.86 0.02 -5.68
C ASN A 415 11.23 -0.65 -4.43
N HIS A 416 11.98 -0.81 -3.33
CA HIS A 416 11.45 -1.33 -2.06
C HIS A 416 10.47 -0.40 -1.36
N LEU A 417 10.37 0.88 -1.76
CA LEU A 417 9.32 1.76 -1.21
C LEU A 417 7.90 1.30 -1.58
N THR A 418 7.77 0.39 -2.54
CA THR A 418 6.51 -0.26 -2.91
C THR A 418 6.25 -1.59 -2.19
N VAL A 419 7.07 -1.95 -1.20
CA VAL A 419 7.00 -3.25 -0.51
C VAL A 419 6.49 -3.06 0.92
N LEU A 420 5.54 -3.90 1.32
CA LEU A 420 5.06 -4.02 2.70
C LEU A 420 5.65 -5.27 3.35
N SER A 421 5.58 -5.36 4.68
CA SER A 421 5.90 -6.58 5.45
C SER A 421 5.06 -7.77 5.00
N TRP A 422 5.42 -8.96 5.50
CA TRP A 422 4.73 -10.19 5.16
C TRP A 422 3.22 -10.11 5.43
N ASP A 423 2.83 -9.60 6.60
CA ASP A 423 1.44 -9.39 7.03
C ASP A 423 0.79 -8.12 6.44
N GLN A 424 1.49 -7.42 5.52
CA GLN A 424 1.06 -6.18 4.87
C GLN A 424 0.92 -4.96 5.79
N MET A 425 1.37 -5.05 7.05
CA MET A 425 1.14 -3.99 8.02
C MET A 425 2.23 -2.92 8.01
N ASP A 426 3.50 -3.31 7.93
CA ASP A 426 4.61 -2.36 8.00
C ASP A 426 5.14 -1.95 6.62
N PRO A 427 5.50 -0.68 6.44
CA PRO A 427 5.94 -0.17 5.15
C PRO A 427 7.44 -0.35 4.88
N PHE A 428 7.80 -0.31 3.59
CA PHE A 428 9.16 -0.16 3.07
C PHE A 428 10.12 -1.30 3.43
N MET A 429 9.63 -2.52 3.33
CA MET A 429 10.37 -3.71 3.74
C MET A 429 11.35 -4.24 2.67
N ASN A 430 12.43 -4.84 3.15
CA ASN A 430 13.38 -5.59 2.33
C ASN A 430 12.97 -7.08 2.25
N ASP A 431 13.75 -7.90 1.54
CA ASP A 431 13.52 -9.30 1.19
C ASP A 431 13.26 -10.27 2.34
N THR A 432 13.75 -9.95 3.52
CA THR A 432 13.53 -10.76 4.72
C THR A 432 12.28 -10.32 5.47
N PHE A 433 11.62 -9.24 5.07
CA PHE A 433 10.55 -8.50 5.76
C PHE A 433 10.83 -8.10 7.22
N ASP A 434 11.98 -8.50 7.76
CA ASP A 434 12.44 -8.17 9.12
C ASP A 434 13.22 -6.85 9.20
N TRP A 435 13.52 -6.20 8.06
CA TRP A 435 14.38 -5.00 8.01
C TRP A 435 13.86 -3.97 7.00
N PRO A 436 13.61 -2.71 7.43
CA PRO A 436 13.19 -1.65 6.51
C PRO A 436 14.35 -1.18 5.62
N GLN A 437 14.06 -0.67 4.43
CA GLN A 437 15.06 -0.18 3.48
C GLN A 437 15.48 1.28 3.75
N TRP A 438 16.31 1.49 4.78
CA TRP A 438 16.68 2.82 5.28
C TRP A 438 17.33 3.75 4.23
N PRO A 439 18.19 3.28 3.29
CA PRO A 439 18.79 4.17 2.31
C PRO A 439 17.76 4.87 1.41
N ALA A 440 16.67 4.19 1.05
CA ALA A 440 15.63 4.77 0.19
C ALA A 440 14.89 5.90 0.90
N LEU A 441 14.66 5.76 2.21
CA LEU A 441 14.02 6.76 3.06
C LEU A 441 14.89 8.00 3.32
N ASP A 442 16.18 7.93 3.06
CA ASP A 442 17.10 9.07 3.14
C ASP A 442 17.20 9.87 1.83
N VAL A 443 16.59 9.40 0.73
CA VAL A 443 16.47 10.15 -0.53
C VAL A 443 15.40 11.23 -0.39
N SER A 444 15.58 12.36 -1.05
CA SER A 444 14.54 13.40 -1.04
C SER A 444 13.24 12.92 -1.69
N ASP A 445 12.11 13.40 -1.18
CA ASP A 445 10.77 13.18 -1.74
C ASP A 445 10.74 13.45 -3.26
N SER A 446 11.32 14.58 -3.69
CA SER A 446 11.49 14.92 -5.11
C SER A 446 12.30 13.88 -5.88
N GLY A 447 13.42 13.41 -5.33
CA GLY A 447 14.27 12.41 -6.01
C GLY A 447 13.57 11.06 -6.17
N VAL A 448 12.73 10.68 -5.20
CA VAL A 448 11.94 9.44 -5.29
C VAL A 448 10.81 9.56 -6.30
N ILE A 449 10.00 10.62 -6.22
CA ILE A 449 8.85 10.76 -7.12
C ILE A 449 9.30 10.95 -8.57
N GLU A 450 10.36 11.72 -8.80
CA GLU A 450 10.99 11.87 -10.12
C GLU A 450 11.45 10.52 -10.69
N TYR A 451 11.99 9.63 -9.86
CA TYR A 451 12.41 8.30 -10.26
C TYR A 451 11.23 7.46 -10.78
N PHE A 452 10.10 7.44 -10.06
CA PHE A 452 8.90 6.69 -10.50
C PHE A 452 8.22 7.34 -11.71
N GLN A 453 8.08 8.66 -11.74
CA GLN A 453 7.53 9.39 -12.88
C GLN A 453 8.39 9.24 -14.14
N SER A 454 9.72 9.08 -14.00
CA SER A 454 10.63 8.76 -15.11
C SER A 454 10.22 7.49 -15.85
N MET A 455 9.70 6.48 -15.14
CA MET A 455 9.21 5.24 -15.73
C MET A 455 7.99 5.49 -16.61
N VAL A 456 7.13 6.43 -16.21
CA VAL A 456 5.92 6.78 -16.96
C VAL A 456 6.23 7.60 -18.19
N VAL A 457 7.21 8.52 -18.16
CA VAL A 457 7.56 9.35 -19.32
C VAL A 457 8.69 8.79 -20.18
N LEU A 458 9.35 7.73 -19.72
CA LEU A 458 10.65 7.25 -20.21
C LEU A 458 11.72 8.37 -20.19
N GLY A 459 11.82 9.04 -19.04
CA GLY A 459 12.68 10.21 -18.78
C GLY A 459 14.03 9.86 -18.16
N ASP A 460 14.69 10.85 -17.54
CA ASP A 460 15.95 10.66 -16.82
C ASP A 460 15.65 10.32 -15.35
N PRO A 461 15.97 9.13 -14.82
CA PRO A 461 15.57 8.71 -13.47
C PRO A 461 16.14 9.51 -12.28
N VAL A 462 16.89 10.58 -12.54
CA VAL A 462 17.53 11.45 -11.52
C VAL A 462 17.32 12.94 -11.82
N GLY A 463 16.18 13.31 -12.43
CA GLY A 463 15.83 14.71 -12.64
C GLY A 463 14.34 14.94 -12.84
N ASP A 464 13.96 16.21 -12.91
CA ASP A 464 12.57 16.72 -12.96
C ASP A 464 11.71 16.05 -14.07
N ASN A 465 10.98 14.99 -13.71
CA ASN A 465 10.09 14.26 -14.62
C ASN A 465 8.63 14.53 -14.25
N LEU A 466 7.88 15.15 -15.17
CA LEU A 466 6.46 15.56 -15.11
C LEU A 466 6.16 16.96 -14.56
#